data_AF-A0A3D4UXH0-F1
#
_entry.id   AF-A0A3D4UXH0-F1
#
_cell.length_a   1.000
_cell.length_b   1.000
_cell.length_c   1.000
_cell.angle_alpha   90.00
_cell.angle_beta   90.00
_cell.angle_gamma   90.00
#
_symmetry.space_group_name_H-M   'P 1'
#
loop_
_entity.id
_entity.type
_entity.pdbx_description
1 polymer ?
#
loop_
_entity_poly.entity_id
_entity_poly.type
_entity_poly.pdbx_seq_one_letter_code
_entity_poly.pdbx_strand_id
1 'polypeptide(L)'
;MKQNLFPTGKPHISFSEIKQWKECSYRHKLVYIDKIDTFEDSPYLHFGTAVHEGCETLLETKQVDRDKILRVMKESWQKAGFENPEWYSKQPGWYKHEPVETWEAWANSMWDEVLDFLDKEMPGWECFEAEEELYEPIEDLEKPLSFKGFIDGVLKVPKKRGKGHEYWIIDWKTAGAWGWRREKKQDLGMTAQLILYKHFWAKKHNIDLKDVRCAFILLKRGGKPGKVCDIVKVSVGPKTYEKGIKLMRSMVKTVRRGMYLKNRNSCKFCPFLDTEYCS
;
A
#
# COMPACT_ATOMS: atom_id res chain seq x y z
N MET A 1 20.25 3.98 28.02
CA MET A 1 20.02 4.11 26.56
C MET A 1 18.54 3.93 26.11
N LYS A 2 17.53 3.80 26.99
CA LYS A 2 16.12 3.58 26.59
C LYS A 2 15.28 4.85 26.32
N GLN A 3 15.82 6.07 26.42
CA GLN A 3 15.02 7.30 26.49
C GLN A 3 14.57 7.91 25.14
N ASN A 4 15.00 7.35 24.00
CA ASN A 4 14.76 7.91 22.67
C ASN A 4 13.91 7.04 21.72
N LEU A 5 13.45 5.87 22.15
CA LEU A 5 12.61 5.02 21.29
C LEU A 5 11.14 5.46 21.35
N PHE A 6 10.47 5.40 20.20
CA PHE A 6 9.01 5.55 20.14
C PHE A 6 8.34 4.43 20.95
N PRO A 7 7.10 4.60 21.47
CA PRO A 7 6.44 3.57 22.29
C PRO A 7 6.34 2.18 21.65
N THR A 8 6.45 2.07 20.32
CA THR A 8 6.50 0.79 19.60
C THR A 8 7.85 0.05 19.68
N GLY A 9 8.85 0.66 20.32
CA GLY A 9 10.23 0.17 20.39
C GLY A 9 11.06 0.45 19.13
N LYS A 10 10.49 1.09 18.12
CA LYS A 10 11.16 1.38 16.84
C LYS A 10 11.59 2.86 16.75
N PRO A 11 12.69 3.18 16.04
CA PRO A 11 13.09 4.55 15.73
C PRO A 11 12.33 5.17 14.54
N HIS A 12 11.30 4.49 14.04
CA HIS A 12 10.51 4.92 12.89
C HIS A 12 9.03 4.52 13.04
N ILE A 13 8.19 5.12 12.20
CA ILE A 13 6.80 4.72 11.95
C ILE A 13 6.60 4.48 10.44
N SER A 14 5.59 3.69 10.08
CA SER A 14 5.20 3.47 8.68
C SER A 14 3.79 3.99 8.37
N PHE A 15 3.45 4.11 7.10
CA PHE A 15 2.07 4.41 6.71
C PHE A 15 1.07 3.35 7.19
N SER A 16 1.41 2.05 7.11
CA SER A 16 0.54 0.97 7.60
C SER A 16 0.22 1.13 9.09
N GLU A 17 1.20 1.56 9.88
CA GLU A 17 1.04 1.87 11.30
C GLU A 17 0.11 3.07 11.52
N ILE A 18 0.32 4.17 10.78
CA ILE A 18 -0.51 5.38 10.85
C ILE A 18 -1.96 5.06 10.46
N LYS A 19 -2.17 4.28 9.40
CA LYS A 19 -3.48 3.84 8.93
C LYS A 19 -4.20 3.04 10.02
N GLN A 20 -3.53 2.06 10.61
CA GLN A 20 -4.11 1.25 11.68
C GLN A 20 -4.49 2.09 12.91
N TRP A 21 -3.63 3.04 13.31
CA TRP A 21 -3.92 3.98 14.38
C TRP A 21 -5.14 4.85 14.06
N LYS A 22 -5.26 5.34 12.82
CA LYS A 22 -6.38 6.18 12.39
C LYS A 22 -7.71 5.42 12.39
N GLU A 23 -7.69 4.15 12.01
CA GLU A 23 -8.85 3.27 12.06
C GLU A 23 -9.25 2.96 13.51
N CYS A 24 -8.30 2.55 14.35
CA CYS A 24 -8.53 2.36 15.79
C CYS A 24 -7.20 2.43 16.55
N SER A 25 -7.01 3.49 17.35
CA SER A 25 -5.76 3.68 18.10
C SER A 25 -5.54 2.62 19.18
N TYR A 26 -6.60 2.03 19.72
CA TYR A 26 -6.49 0.88 20.62
C TYR A 26 -5.97 -0.37 19.89
N ARG A 27 -6.44 -0.66 18.67
CA ARG A 27 -5.89 -1.76 17.86
C ARG A 27 -4.43 -1.51 17.46
N HIS A 28 -4.04 -0.26 17.21
CA HIS A 28 -2.63 0.09 17.03
C HIS A 28 -1.79 -0.26 18.26
N LYS A 29 -2.25 0.08 19.47
CA LYS A 29 -1.58 -0.30 20.72
C LYS A 29 -1.36 -1.82 20.80
N LEU A 30 -2.43 -2.61 20.64
CA LEU A 30 -2.36 -4.07 20.76
C LEU A 30 -1.31 -4.69 19.82
N VAL A 31 -1.29 -4.27 18.55
CA VAL A 31 -0.38 -4.84 17.55
C VAL A 31 1.05 -4.24 17.64
N TYR A 32 1.17 -2.92 17.70
CA TYR A 32 2.46 -2.26 17.53
C TYR A 32 3.20 -1.98 18.85
N ILE A 33 2.50 -1.94 19.99
CA ILE A 33 3.09 -1.68 21.30
C ILE A 33 3.12 -2.95 22.12
N ASP A 34 1.95 -3.59 22.31
CA ASP A 34 1.83 -4.81 23.10
C ASP A 34 2.30 -6.06 22.34
N LYS A 35 2.50 -5.96 21.02
CA LYS A 35 3.00 -7.02 20.13
C LYS A 35 2.14 -8.28 20.13
N ILE A 36 0.82 -8.11 20.27
CA ILE A 36 -0.12 -9.22 20.14
C ILE A 36 -0.26 -9.55 18.67
N ASP A 37 0.12 -10.77 18.30
CA ASP A 37 0.03 -11.27 16.94
C ASP A 37 -1.42 -11.62 16.59
N THR A 38 -1.87 -11.05 15.49
CA THR A 38 -3.18 -11.34 14.88
C THR A 38 -3.03 -11.47 13.37
N PHE A 39 -1.83 -11.82 12.90
CA PHE A 39 -1.61 -12.00 11.48
C PHE A 39 -2.40 -13.21 11.01
N GLU A 40 -3.39 -12.94 10.15
CA GLU A 40 -4.11 -13.95 9.41
C GLU A 40 -3.59 -13.95 7.98
N ASP A 41 -3.00 -15.06 7.59
CA ASP A 41 -2.51 -15.23 6.23
C ASP A 41 -3.69 -15.31 5.24
N SER A 42 -3.47 -14.90 3.99
CA SER A 42 -4.53 -14.99 2.99
C SER A 42 -4.03 -15.10 1.55
N PRO A 43 -4.80 -15.76 0.66
CA PRO A 43 -4.56 -15.80 -0.79
C PRO A 43 -4.24 -14.44 -1.42
N TYR A 44 -4.89 -13.37 -0.93
CA TYR A 44 -4.76 -12.03 -1.46
C TYR A 44 -3.38 -11.41 -1.17
N LEU A 45 -2.74 -11.77 -0.05
CA LEU A 45 -1.41 -11.28 0.32
C LEU A 45 -0.33 -11.91 -0.57
N HIS A 46 -0.38 -13.23 -0.74
CA HIS A 46 0.54 -13.97 -1.62
C HIS A 46 0.42 -13.50 -3.06
N PHE A 47 -0.83 -13.40 -3.56
CA PHE A 47 -1.10 -12.91 -4.91
C PHE A 47 -0.63 -11.46 -5.11
N GLY A 48 -0.92 -10.58 -4.14
CA GLY A 48 -0.49 -9.18 -4.20
C GLY A 48 1.03 -9.05 -4.31
N THR A 49 1.76 -9.81 -3.49
CA THR A 49 3.23 -9.83 -3.50
C THR A 49 3.77 -10.25 -4.87
N ALA A 50 3.29 -11.36 -5.41
CA ALA A 50 3.72 -11.86 -6.71
C ALA A 50 3.48 -10.84 -7.84
N VAL A 51 2.28 -10.26 -7.87
CA VAL A 51 1.93 -9.28 -8.92
C VAL A 51 2.77 -8.02 -8.81
N HIS A 52 3.02 -7.52 -7.59
CA HIS A 52 3.86 -6.34 -7.37
C HIS A 52 5.30 -6.59 -7.85
N GLU A 53 5.89 -7.74 -7.50
CA GLU A 53 7.23 -8.14 -7.98
C GLU A 53 7.28 -8.15 -9.52
N GLY A 54 6.29 -8.73 -10.19
CA GLY A 54 6.26 -8.72 -11.66
C GLY A 54 6.06 -7.31 -12.25
N CYS A 55 5.29 -6.44 -11.58
CA CYS A 55 5.17 -5.05 -12.00
C CYS A 55 6.48 -4.27 -11.83
N GLU A 56 7.21 -4.49 -10.75
CA GLU A 56 8.53 -3.91 -10.49
C GLU A 56 9.51 -4.29 -11.61
N THR A 57 9.67 -5.58 -11.90
CA THR A 57 10.58 -6.03 -12.98
C THR A 57 10.17 -5.47 -14.33
N LEU A 58 8.87 -5.32 -14.60
CA LEU A 58 8.36 -4.68 -15.81
C LEU A 58 8.72 -3.20 -15.88
N LEU A 59 8.64 -2.46 -14.77
CA LEU A 59 9.03 -1.05 -14.77
C LEU A 59 10.49 -0.87 -15.19
N GLU A 60 11.38 -1.66 -14.59
CA GLU A 60 12.83 -1.56 -14.75
C GLU A 60 13.33 -2.16 -16.06
N THR A 61 12.89 -3.36 -16.39
CA THR A 61 13.49 -4.18 -17.47
C THR A 61 12.59 -4.35 -18.68
N LYS A 62 11.32 -3.94 -18.59
CA LYS A 62 10.25 -4.24 -19.56
C LYS A 62 10.00 -5.74 -19.77
N GLN A 63 10.53 -6.58 -18.88
CA GLN A 63 10.38 -8.03 -18.90
C GLN A 63 9.95 -8.54 -17.53
N VAL A 64 9.39 -9.75 -17.51
CA VAL A 64 8.94 -10.41 -16.29
C VAL A 64 9.22 -11.91 -16.40
N ASP A 65 9.90 -12.46 -15.40
CA ASP A 65 10.11 -13.91 -15.26
C ASP A 65 8.89 -14.53 -14.57
N ARG A 66 7.84 -14.72 -15.37
CA ARG A 66 6.53 -15.18 -14.90
C ARG A 66 6.63 -16.53 -14.21
N ASP A 67 7.36 -17.45 -14.80
CA ASP A 67 7.48 -18.82 -14.30
C ASP A 67 8.13 -18.85 -12.92
N LYS A 68 9.20 -18.05 -12.71
CA LYS A 68 9.85 -17.93 -11.41
C LYS A 68 8.89 -17.36 -10.35
N ILE A 69 8.24 -16.23 -10.65
CA ILE A 69 7.37 -15.54 -9.69
C ILE A 69 6.16 -16.40 -9.34
N LEU A 70 5.49 -16.99 -10.35
CA LEU A 70 4.32 -17.84 -10.14
C LEU A 70 4.67 -19.13 -9.40
N ARG A 71 5.86 -19.72 -9.63
CA ARG A 71 6.33 -20.86 -8.85
C ARG A 71 6.46 -20.53 -7.37
N VAL A 72 7.10 -19.41 -7.02
CA VAL A 72 7.23 -18.96 -5.61
C VAL A 72 5.86 -18.71 -4.99
N MET A 73 4.95 -18.05 -5.73
CA MET A 73 3.58 -17.85 -5.30
C MET A 73 2.89 -19.18 -5.01
N LYS A 74 2.96 -20.14 -5.94
CA LYS A 74 2.31 -21.45 -5.82
C LYS A 74 2.84 -22.27 -4.64
N GLU A 75 4.16 -22.30 -4.44
CA GLU A 75 4.79 -22.98 -3.31
C GLU A 75 4.32 -22.39 -1.98
N SER A 76 4.29 -21.07 -1.87
CA SER A 76 3.82 -20.39 -0.66
C SER A 76 2.31 -20.59 -0.41
N TRP A 77 1.51 -20.61 -1.48
CA TRP A 77 0.07 -20.89 -1.46
C TRP A 77 -0.24 -22.30 -0.97
N GLN A 78 0.50 -23.30 -1.46
CA GLN A 78 0.39 -24.69 -1.05
C GLN A 78 0.78 -24.85 0.42
N LYS A 79 1.89 -24.23 0.84
CA LYS A 79 2.35 -24.26 2.23
C LYS A 79 1.32 -23.67 3.20
N ALA A 80 0.62 -22.62 2.79
CA ALA A 80 -0.44 -22.01 3.57
C ALA A 80 -1.77 -22.81 3.56
N GLY A 81 -1.89 -23.83 2.70
CA GLY A 81 -3.04 -24.73 2.67
C GLY A 81 -4.32 -24.13 2.06
N PHE A 82 -4.20 -23.09 1.23
CA PHE A 82 -5.36 -22.37 0.69
C PHE A 82 -6.22 -23.19 -0.30
N GLU A 83 -5.69 -24.29 -0.82
CA GLU A 83 -6.43 -25.27 -1.66
C GLU A 83 -7.20 -26.32 -0.81
N ASN A 84 -7.02 -26.34 0.51
CA ASN A 84 -7.69 -27.33 1.36
C ASN A 84 -9.20 -26.98 1.50
N PRO A 85 -10.12 -27.90 1.16
CA PRO A 85 -11.56 -27.72 1.37
C PRO A 85 -11.98 -27.38 2.80
N GLU A 86 -11.28 -27.93 3.78
CA GLU A 86 -11.53 -27.62 5.18
C GLU A 86 -11.14 -26.16 5.52
N TRP A 87 -10.11 -25.63 4.85
CA TRP A 87 -9.68 -24.25 5.05
C TRP A 87 -10.67 -23.27 4.43
N TYR A 88 -11.00 -23.45 3.14
CA TYR A 88 -11.87 -22.48 2.46
C TYR A 88 -13.33 -22.56 2.91
N SER A 89 -13.80 -23.70 3.45
CA SER A 89 -15.15 -23.83 4.01
C SER A 89 -15.34 -23.06 5.33
N LYS A 90 -14.25 -22.73 6.04
CA LYS A 90 -14.26 -21.90 7.25
C LYS A 90 -14.21 -20.40 6.96
N GLN A 91 -14.02 -20.02 5.70
CA GLN A 91 -13.93 -18.62 5.30
C GLN A 91 -15.29 -17.92 5.39
N PRO A 92 -15.31 -16.60 5.65
CA PRO A 92 -16.56 -15.86 5.70
C PRO A 92 -17.31 -15.93 4.37
N GLY A 93 -18.64 -15.92 4.39
CA GLY A 93 -19.47 -16.16 3.19
C GLY A 93 -19.33 -15.18 2.03
N TRP A 94 -18.56 -14.09 2.19
CA TRP A 94 -18.18 -13.21 1.08
C TRP A 94 -16.97 -13.75 0.29
N TYR A 95 -16.17 -14.63 0.90
CA TYR A 95 -15.05 -15.28 0.25
C TYR A 95 -15.56 -16.35 -0.71
N LYS A 96 -14.97 -16.37 -1.89
CA LYS A 96 -15.21 -17.39 -2.91
C LYS A 96 -13.86 -17.99 -3.25
N HIS A 97 -13.72 -19.29 -3.01
CA HIS A 97 -12.52 -20.00 -3.38
C HIS A 97 -12.40 -20.05 -4.91
N GLU A 98 -11.18 -19.85 -5.39
CA GLU A 98 -10.77 -20.01 -6.77
C GLU A 98 -9.42 -20.74 -6.73
N PRO A 99 -9.20 -21.75 -7.59
CA PRO A 99 -7.98 -22.53 -7.59
C PRO A 99 -6.79 -21.66 -7.98
N VAL A 100 -5.59 -21.96 -7.46
CA VAL A 100 -4.37 -21.17 -7.69
C VAL A 100 -4.10 -20.87 -9.17
N GLU A 101 -4.42 -21.77 -10.09
CA GLU A 101 -4.29 -21.58 -11.55
C GLU A 101 -5.12 -20.40 -12.06
N THR A 102 -6.26 -20.12 -11.43
CA THR A 102 -7.09 -18.95 -11.76
C THR A 102 -6.40 -17.65 -11.36
N TRP A 103 -5.69 -17.67 -10.23
CA TRP A 103 -4.90 -16.52 -9.78
C TRP A 103 -3.64 -16.34 -10.64
N GLU A 104 -2.98 -17.42 -11.05
CA GLU A 104 -1.89 -17.38 -12.03
C GLU A 104 -2.36 -16.72 -13.34
N ALA A 105 -3.55 -17.07 -13.84
CA ALA A 105 -4.12 -16.44 -15.03
C ALA A 105 -4.39 -14.93 -14.83
N TRP A 106 -4.86 -14.52 -13.65
CA TRP A 106 -5.04 -13.10 -13.34
C TRP A 106 -3.72 -12.33 -13.22
N ALA A 107 -2.67 -12.92 -12.66
CA ALA A 107 -1.35 -12.28 -12.61
C ALA A 107 -0.80 -12.06 -14.02
N ASN A 108 -0.88 -13.08 -14.88
CA ASN A 108 -0.46 -12.99 -16.26
C ASN A 108 -1.18 -11.87 -17.02
N SER A 109 -2.51 -11.79 -16.92
CA SER A 109 -3.27 -10.76 -17.62
C SER A 109 -2.98 -9.34 -17.13
N MET A 110 -2.60 -9.19 -15.85
CA MET A 110 -2.11 -7.90 -15.33
C MET A 110 -0.78 -7.54 -15.99
N TRP A 111 0.19 -8.45 -15.99
CA TRP A 111 1.50 -8.21 -16.58
C TRP A 111 1.46 -8.00 -18.10
N ASP A 112 0.51 -8.63 -18.80
CA ASP A 112 0.27 -8.42 -20.23
C ASP A 112 -0.17 -6.97 -20.54
N GLU A 113 -0.92 -6.32 -19.64
CA GLU A 113 -1.51 -5.00 -19.90
C GLU A 113 -0.76 -3.83 -19.27
N VAL A 114 0.06 -4.05 -18.24
CA VAL A 114 0.65 -2.95 -17.45
C VAL A 114 1.48 -1.97 -18.29
N LEU A 115 2.35 -2.45 -19.18
CA LEU A 115 3.20 -1.57 -19.98
C LEU A 115 2.39 -0.72 -20.97
N ASP A 116 1.54 -1.36 -21.77
CA ASP A 116 0.65 -0.68 -22.72
C ASP A 116 -0.27 0.33 -22.01
N PHE A 117 -0.75 -0.03 -20.81
CA PHE A 117 -1.55 0.86 -19.99
C PHE A 117 -0.76 2.10 -19.56
N LEU A 118 0.47 1.95 -19.09
CA LEU A 118 1.34 3.07 -18.71
C LEU A 118 1.70 3.93 -19.91
N ASP A 119 2.02 3.34 -21.06
CA ASP A 119 2.33 4.06 -22.30
C ASP A 119 1.18 4.95 -22.74
N LYS A 120 -0.06 4.47 -22.56
CA LYS A 120 -1.27 5.24 -22.86
C LYS A 120 -1.56 6.34 -21.83
N GLU A 121 -1.50 6.04 -20.54
CA GLU A 121 -1.88 6.97 -19.47
C GLU A 121 -0.79 8.01 -19.17
N MET A 122 0.47 7.64 -19.37
CA MET A 122 1.67 8.44 -19.10
C MET A 122 2.64 8.41 -20.31
N PRO A 123 2.28 8.98 -21.47
CA PRO A 123 3.10 8.86 -22.67
C PRO A 123 4.53 9.37 -22.49
N GLY A 124 5.50 8.55 -22.91
CA GLY A 124 6.93 8.86 -22.78
C GLY A 124 7.48 8.73 -21.37
N TRP A 125 6.82 7.97 -20.49
CA TRP A 125 7.32 7.69 -19.16
C TRP A 125 8.65 6.92 -19.19
N GLU A 126 9.50 7.22 -18.21
CA GLU A 126 10.70 6.46 -17.90
C GLU A 126 10.59 5.97 -16.45
N CYS A 127 11.08 4.76 -16.16
CA CYS A 127 11.24 4.34 -14.78
C CYS A 127 12.32 5.21 -14.14
N PHE A 128 11.99 5.92 -13.07
CA PHE A 128 12.98 6.62 -12.25
C PHE A 128 13.57 5.66 -11.22
N GLU A 129 12.69 4.99 -10.46
CA GLU A 129 13.05 3.98 -9.46
C GLU A 129 11.82 3.09 -9.20
N ALA A 130 12.03 1.79 -9.01
CA ALA A 130 11.01 0.85 -8.55
C ALA A 130 11.37 0.36 -7.14
N GLU A 131 10.36 0.02 -6.34
CA GLU A 131 10.53 -0.43 -4.94
C GLU A 131 11.39 0.51 -4.04
N GLU A 132 11.34 1.82 -4.27
CA GLU A 132 12.23 2.77 -3.59
C GLU A 132 11.97 2.83 -2.07
N GLU A 133 13.01 2.58 -1.27
CA GLU A 133 12.97 2.75 0.19
C GLU A 133 13.05 4.22 0.59
N LEU A 134 12.13 4.60 1.48
CA LEU A 134 12.16 5.85 2.24
C LEU A 134 12.50 5.56 3.70
N TYR A 135 13.51 6.24 4.23
CA TYR A 135 13.82 6.24 5.66
C TYR A 135 14.17 7.66 6.11
N GLU A 136 13.18 8.54 6.04
CA GLU A 136 13.42 9.98 6.13
C GLU A 136 13.05 10.55 7.50
N PRO A 137 13.83 11.50 8.04
CA PRO A 137 13.53 12.10 9.33
C PRO A 137 12.23 12.91 9.28
N ILE A 138 11.38 12.76 10.30
CA ILE A 138 10.19 13.58 10.50
C ILE A 138 10.60 14.86 11.22
N GLU A 139 10.44 15.99 10.55
CA GLU A 139 10.77 17.32 11.10
C GLU A 139 9.75 17.83 12.12
N ASP A 140 10.21 18.77 12.94
CA ASP A 140 9.46 19.47 13.98
C ASP A 140 8.88 18.54 15.06
N LEU A 141 9.63 17.50 15.43
CA LEU A 141 9.28 16.63 16.55
C LEU A 141 10.17 16.92 17.76
N GLU A 142 9.57 16.87 18.96
CA GLU A 142 10.30 17.00 20.25
C GLU A 142 11.39 15.94 20.45
N LYS A 143 11.23 14.77 19.80
CA LYS A 143 12.18 13.66 19.82
C LYS A 143 12.34 13.11 18.40
N PRO A 144 13.56 12.69 18.00
CA PRO A 144 13.80 12.12 16.68
C PRO A 144 12.87 10.93 16.38
N LEU A 145 12.42 10.86 15.13
CA LEU A 145 11.64 9.75 14.60
C LEU A 145 11.70 9.81 13.07
N SER A 146 11.88 8.67 12.41
CA SER A 146 11.85 8.60 10.95
C SER A 146 10.51 8.08 10.43
N PHE A 147 10.19 8.41 9.19
CA PHE A 147 9.16 7.76 8.41
C PHE A 147 9.80 6.68 7.54
N LYS A 148 9.30 5.46 7.64
CA LYS A 148 9.68 4.33 6.80
C LYS A 148 8.58 4.01 5.80
N GLY A 149 8.95 3.89 4.52
CA GLY A 149 8.03 3.52 3.44
C GLY A 149 8.75 2.84 2.29
N PHE A 150 7.99 2.15 1.45
CA PHE A 150 8.44 1.58 0.20
C PHE A 150 7.47 2.05 -0.88
N ILE A 151 8.00 2.74 -1.89
CA ILE A 151 7.22 3.25 -3.02
C ILE A 151 7.28 2.20 -4.12
N ASP A 152 6.14 1.66 -4.53
CA ASP A 152 6.10 0.62 -5.56
C ASP A 152 6.71 1.06 -6.89
N GLY A 153 6.51 2.33 -7.28
CA GLY A 153 7.18 2.89 -8.45
C GLY A 153 7.18 4.40 -8.51
N VAL A 154 8.25 4.95 -9.09
CA VAL A 154 8.38 6.36 -9.43
C VAL A 154 8.65 6.47 -10.92
N LEU A 155 7.74 7.13 -11.63
CA LEU A 155 7.86 7.32 -13.08
C LEU A 155 8.18 8.77 -13.39
N LYS A 156 9.14 9.01 -14.27
CA LYS A 156 9.44 10.34 -14.80
C LYS A 156 8.70 10.52 -16.12
N VAL A 157 7.80 11.50 -16.19
CA VAL A 157 6.89 11.69 -17.31
C VAL A 157 7.08 13.09 -17.90
N PRO A 158 7.31 13.23 -19.22
CA PRO A 158 7.39 14.55 -19.86
C PRO A 158 6.14 15.39 -19.62
N LYS A 159 6.32 16.68 -19.33
CA LYS A 159 5.18 17.59 -19.17
C LYS A 159 4.45 17.74 -20.50
N LYS A 160 3.12 17.60 -20.49
CA LYS A 160 2.27 17.85 -21.67
C LYS A 160 2.39 19.28 -22.21
N ARG A 161 2.73 20.25 -21.34
CA ARG A 161 2.94 21.65 -21.68
C ARG A 161 4.14 22.20 -20.90
N GLY A 162 4.98 22.97 -21.58
CA GLY A 162 6.20 23.54 -21.00
C GLY A 162 7.40 22.61 -21.11
N LYS A 163 8.54 23.03 -20.55
CA LYS A 163 9.77 22.24 -20.51
C LYS A 163 9.85 21.43 -19.21
N GLY A 164 10.47 20.25 -19.27
CA GLY A 164 10.76 19.41 -18.10
C GLY A 164 9.80 18.23 -17.91
N HIS A 165 9.86 17.64 -16.72
CA HIS A 165 9.16 16.40 -16.37
C HIS A 165 8.33 16.59 -15.10
N GLU A 166 7.34 15.73 -14.92
CA GLU A 166 6.67 15.47 -13.65
C GLU A 166 7.07 14.08 -13.18
N TYR A 167 7.18 13.90 -11.87
CA TYR A 167 7.42 12.60 -11.25
C TYR A 167 6.10 12.04 -10.73
N TRP A 168 5.79 10.81 -11.08
CA TRP A 168 4.58 10.11 -10.67
C TRP A 168 4.94 9.02 -9.67
N ILE A 169 4.59 9.27 -8.41
CA ILE A 169 4.60 8.23 -7.39
C ILE A 169 3.36 7.38 -7.60
N ILE A 170 3.58 6.11 -7.93
CA ILE A 170 2.53 5.13 -8.13
C ILE A 170 2.59 4.06 -7.04
N ASP A 171 1.42 3.55 -6.72
CA ASP A 171 1.25 2.43 -5.79
C ASP A 171 0.30 1.42 -6.43
N TRP A 172 0.77 0.18 -6.57
CA TRP A 172 0.04 -0.92 -7.15
C TRP A 172 -1.00 -1.40 -6.15
N LYS A 173 -2.21 -1.65 -6.62
CA LYS A 173 -3.28 -2.19 -5.78
C LYS A 173 -4.09 -3.23 -6.52
N THR A 174 -4.02 -4.46 -6.03
CA THR A 174 -4.94 -5.50 -6.50
C THR A 174 -6.38 -5.14 -6.11
N ALA A 175 -7.30 -5.38 -7.03
CA ALA A 175 -8.71 -5.10 -6.87
C ALA A 175 -9.56 -6.26 -7.41
N GLY A 176 -10.86 -6.26 -7.10
CA GLY A 176 -11.81 -7.12 -7.83
C GLY A 176 -12.04 -6.60 -9.25
N ALA A 177 -12.72 -7.39 -10.09
CA ALA A 177 -12.97 -7.09 -11.50
C ALA A 177 -13.56 -5.69 -11.78
N TRP A 178 -14.32 -5.15 -10.83
CA TRP A 178 -14.97 -3.83 -10.93
C TRP A 178 -14.11 -2.66 -10.41
N GLY A 179 -12.88 -2.92 -9.96
CA GLY A 179 -12.01 -1.92 -9.35
C GLY A 179 -12.50 -1.44 -7.98
N TRP A 180 -12.13 -0.23 -7.61
CA TRP A 180 -12.55 0.39 -6.35
C TRP A 180 -13.84 1.18 -6.52
N ARG A 181 -14.73 1.07 -5.51
CA ARG A 181 -15.90 1.94 -5.38
C ARG A 181 -15.49 3.39 -5.09
N ARG A 182 -16.36 4.35 -5.39
CA ARG A 182 -16.09 5.79 -5.26
C ARG A 182 -15.70 6.18 -3.84
N GLU A 183 -16.32 5.58 -2.84
CA GLU A 183 -16.06 5.83 -1.42
C GLU A 183 -14.62 5.47 -1.06
N LYS A 184 -14.13 4.31 -1.55
CA LYS A 184 -12.75 3.87 -1.33
C LYS A 184 -11.73 4.79 -2.02
N LYS A 185 -12.06 5.32 -3.20
CA LYS A 185 -11.20 6.30 -3.91
C LYS A 185 -11.08 7.64 -3.17
N GLN A 186 -12.04 7.97 -2.30
CA GLN A 186 -12.08 9.22 -1.53
C GLN A 186 -11.59 9.06 -0.08
N ASP A 187 -11.32 7.83 0.36
CA ASP A 187 -10.89 7.58 1.72
C ASP A 187 -9.53 8.23 2.01
N LEU A 188 -9.49 9.06 3.05
CA LEU A 188 -8.26 9.71 3.51
C LEU A 188 -7.27 8.68 4.03
N GLY A 189 -7.75 7.58 4.62
CA GLY A 189 -6.90 6.48 5.07
C GLY A 189 -6.08 5.94 3.90
N MET A 190 -6.72 5.63 2.77
CA MET A 190 -6.03 5.20 1.55
C MET A 190 -5.13 6.30 0.95
N THR A 191 -5.64 7.51 0.76
CA THR A 191 -4.87 8.57 0.06
C THR A 191 -3.70 9.12 0.88
N ALA A 192 -3.72 9.00 2.21
CA ALA A 192 -2.62 9.43 3.09
C ALA A 192 -1.29 8.72 2.78
N GLN A 193 -1.31 7.50 2.25
CA GLN A 193 -0.09 6.81 1.82
C GLN A 193 0.68 7.64 0.82
N LEU A 194 0.03 7.98 -0.30
CA LEU A 194 0.64 8.73 -1.38
C LEU A 194 0.98 10.16 -0.97
N ILE A 195 0.25 10.76 -0.03
CA ILE A 195 0.59 12.09 0.52
C ILE A 195 1.91 12.04 1.27
N LEU A 196 2.11 11.04 2.14
CA LEU A 196 3.34 10.89 2.91
C LEU A 196 4.51 10.50 2.00
N TYR A 197 4.30 9.56 1.07
CA TYR A 197 5.32 9.21 0.07
C TYR A 197 5.74 10.42 -0.74
N LYS A 198 4.79 11.20 -1.26
CA LYS A 198 5.08 12.46 -1.95
C LYS A 198 5.89 13.44 -1.10
N HIS A 199 5.54 13.60 0.17
CA HIS A 199 6.27 14.50 1.07
C HIS A 199 7.75 14.09 1.22
N PHE A 200 7.98 12.84 1.63
CA PHE A 200 9.32 12.37 1.95
C PHE A 200 10.18 12.14 0.71
N TRP A 201 9.59 11.63 -0.37
CA TRP A 201 10.29 11.43 -1.64
C TRP A 201 10.73 12.74 -2.27
N ALA A 202 9.82 13.73 -2.35
CA ALA A 202 10.14 15.04 -2.92
C ALA A 202 11.28 15.72 -2.14
N LYS A 203 11.31 15.53 -0.82
CA LYS A 203 12.38 16.03 0.03
C LYS A 203 13.71 15.28 -0.21
N LYS A 204 13.68 13.94 -0.20
CA LYS A 204 14.85 13.08 -0.45
C LYS A 204 15.57 13.45 -1.76
N HIS A 205 14.81 13.75 -2.80
CA HIS A 205 15.33 14.08 -4.13
C HIS A 205 15.41 15.59 -4.43
N ASN A 206 15.10 16.45 -3.46
CA ASN A 206 15.08 17.90 -3.62
C ASN A 206 14.23 18.38 -4.83
N ILE A 207 13.03 17.82 -4.96
CA ILE A 207 12.06 18.12 -6.02
C ILE A 207 10.88 18.91 -5.45
N ASP A 208 10.42 19.92 -6.19
CA ASP A 208 9.25 20.70 -5.79
C ASP A 208 7.99 19.81 -5.79
N LEU A 209 7.22 19.85 -4.70
CA LEU A 209 5.96 19.12 -4.56
C LEU A 209 4.99 19.39 -5.73
N LYS A 210 5.07 20.54 -6.40
CA LYS A 210 4.24 20.86 -7.57
C LYS A 210 4.58 20.02 -8.80
N ASP A 211 5.79 19.46 -8.85
CA ASP A 211 6.28 18.60 -9.94
C ASP A 211 6.09 17.11 -9.63
N VAL A 212 5.52 16.78 -8.45
CA VAL A 212 5.19 15.40 -8.06
C VAL A 212 3.68 15.15 -8.14
N ARG A 213 3.31 14.07 -8.82
CA ARG A 213 1.96 13.54 -9.02
C ARG A 213 1.85 12.20 -8.30
N CYS A 214 0.61 11.81 -7.99
CA CYS A 214 0.33 10.59 -7.23
C CYS A 214 -0.81 9.83 -7.88
N ALA A 215 -0.70 8.52 -8.00
CA ALA A 215 -1.80 7.67 -8.41
C ALA A 215 -1.74 6.29 -7.77
N PHE A 216 -2.90 5.70 -7.53
CA PHE A 216 -2.99 4.24 -7.42
C PHE A 216 -3.21 3.65 -8.80
N ILE A 217 -2.50 2.58 -9.12
CA ILE A 217 -2.78 1.78 -10.31
C ILE A 217 -3.46 0.50 -9.84
N LEU A 218 -4.71 0.33 -10.26
CA LEU A 218 -5.53 -0.80 -9.88
C LEU A 218 -5.30 -1.96 -10.85
N LEU A 219 -4.98 -3.13 -10.29
CA LEU A 219 -4.79 -4.37 -11.02
C LEU A 219 -5.99 -5.28 -10.74
N LYS A 220 -6.92 -5.38 -11.69
CA LYS A 220 -8.26 -5.96 -11.49
C LYS A 220 -8.27 -7.45 -11.77
N ARG A 221 -8.45 -8.25 -10.73
CA ARG A 221 -8.64 -9.71 -10.84
C ARG A 221 -9.93 -10.04 -11.58
N GLY A 222 -9.85 -10.88 -12.60
CA GLY A 222 -10.98 -11.18 -13.48
C GLY A 222 -11.44 -10.00 -14.34
N GLY A 223 -10.59 -8.97 -14.55
CA GLY A 223 -10.84 -7.92 -15.53
C GLY A 223 -10.88 -8.50 -16.95
N LYS A 224 -11.71 -7.91 -17.82
CA LYS A 224 -11.71 -8.27 -19.25
C LYS A 224 -10.44 -7.73 -19.92
N PRO A 225 -9.93 -8.38 -20.98
CA PRO A 225 -8.80 -7.87 -21.76
C PRO A 225 -8.99 -6.40 -22.17
N GLY A 226 -7.93 -5.60 -22.01
CA GLY A 226 -7.88 -4.15 -22.19
C GLY A 226 -8.53 -3.33 -21.06
N LYS A 227 -8.96 -3.99 -19.97
CA LYS A 227 -9.63 -3.37 -18.80
C LYS A 227 -9.09 -3.91 -17.47
N VAL A 228 -7.96 -4.61 -17.47
CA VAL A 228 -7.35 -5.16 -16.25
C VAL A 228 -6.72 -4.05 -15.42
N CYS A 229 -6.11 -3.06 -16.07
CA CYS A 229 -5.52 -1.91 -15.41
C CYS A 229 -6.46 -0.69 -15.34
N ASP A 230 -6.34 0.12 -14.29
CA ASP A 230 -7.08 1.38 -14.11
C ASP A 230 -6.30 2.35 -13.22
N ILE A 231 -6.52 3.66 -13.37
CA ILE A 231 -5.78 4.69 -12.65
C ILE A 231 -6.71 5.49 -11.74
N VAL A 232 -6.31 5.63 -10.47
CA VAL A 232 -6.94 6.53 -9.50
C VAL A 232 -5.95 7.63 -9.17
N LYS A 233 -6.06 8.75 -9.90
CA LYS A 233 -5.23 9.94 -9.66
C LYS A 233 -5.59 10.57 -8.31
N VAL A 234 -4.58 10.84 -7.50
CA VAL A 234 -4.74 11.48 -6.18
C VAL A 234 -4.21 12.90 -6.24
N SER A 235 -5.12 13.87 -6.16
CA SER A 235 -4.76 15.28 -6.13
C SER A 235 -4.28 15.68 -4.73
N VAL A 236 -2.95 15.82 -4.60
CA VAL A 236 -2.30 16.29 -3.36
C VAL A 236 -2.00 17.78 -3.49
N GLY A 237 -3.06 18.59 -3.42
CA GLY A 237 -2.96 20.04 -3.26
C GLY A 237 -2.65 20.46 -1.81
N PRO A 238 -2.40 21.75 -1.53
CA PRO A 238 -1.95 22.22 -0.21
C PRO A 238 -2.80 21.75 0.97
N LYS A 239 -4.12 21.86 0.87
CA LYS A 239 -5.05 21.41 1.93
C LYS A 239 -5.02 19.90 2.16
N THR A 240 -4.90 19.10 1.10
CA THR A 240 -4.83 17.63 1.20
C THR A 240 -3.50 17.21 1.81
N TYR A 241 -2.41 17.84 1.36
CA TYR A 241 -1.08 17.68 1.90
C TYR A 241 -1.04 17.95 3.42
N GLU A 242 -1.54 19.12 3.86
CA GLU A 242 -1.60 19.49 5.28
C GLU A 242 -2.38 18.46 6.12
N LYS A 243 -3.49 17.92 5.59
CA LYS A 243 -4.26 16.88 6.28
C LYS A 243 -3.45 15.60 6.50
N GLY A 244 -2.68 15.16 5.51
CA GLY A 244 -1.81 13.97 5.62
C GLY A 244 -0.70 14.17 6.64
N ILE A 245 -0.01 15.30 6.60
CA ILE A 245 1.05 15.64 7.58
C ILE A 245 0.45 15.76 9.00
N LYS A 246 -0.69 16.43 9.14
CA LYS A 246 -1.39 16.55 10.42
C LYS A 246 -1.82 15.19 10.96
N LEU A 247 -2.26 14.27 10.11
CA LEU A 247 -2.62 12.91 10.51
C LEU A 247 -1.43 12.19 11.15
N MET A 248 -0.28 12.17 10.46
CA MET A 248 0.96 11.58 10.97
C MET A 248 1.40 12.22 12.29
N ARG A 249 1.47 13.56 12.34
CA ARG A 249 1.88 14.28 13.56
C ARG A 249 0.94 14.03 14.74
N SER A 250 -0.37 13.94 14.46
CA SER A 250 -1.38 13.62 15.49
C SER A 250 -1.19 12.23 16.06
N MET A 251 -0.91 11.24 15.20
CA MET A 251 -0.57 9.88 15.61
C MET A 251 0.66 9.88 16.53
N VAL A 252 1.76 10.47 16.08
CA VAL A 252 3.03 10.52 16.85
C VAL A 252 2.82 11.13 18.23
N LYS A 253 2.13 12.29 18.29
CA LYS A 253 1.84 12.98 19.54
C LYS A 253 0.97 12.17 20.49
N THR A 254 -0.07 11.52 19.96
CA THR A 254 -1.06 10.78 20.76
C THR A 254 -0.46 9.50 21.32
N VAL A 255 0.32 8.77 20.50
CA VAL A 255 1.01 7.55 20.92
C VAL A 255 2.07 7.86 21.99
N ARG A 256 2.86 8.94 21.83
CA ARG A 256 3.82 9.38 22.87
C ARG A 256 3.17 9.70 24.21
N ARG A 257 1.93 10.17 24.20
CA ARG A 257 1.14 10.47 25.41
C ARG A 257 0.47 9.25 26.04
N GLY A 258 0.59 8.07 25.43
CA GLY A 258 -0.08 6.86 25.93
C GLY A 258 -1.60 6.88 25.75
N MET A 259 -2.12 7.64 24.78
CA MET A 259 -3.56 7.75 24.53
C MET A 259 -4.01 6.77 23.44
N TYR A 260 -4.86 5.81 23.81
CA TYR A 260 -5.29 4.73 22.91
C TYR A 260 -6.82 4.57 22.94
N LEU A 261 -7.51 5.44 22.22
CA LEU A 261 -8.97 5.42 22.10
C LEU A 261 -9.44 4.26 21.23
N LYS A 262 -10.40 3.49 21.75
CA LYS A 262 -11.11 2.44 21.02
C LYS A 262 -12.15 3.06 20.08
N ASN A 263 -12.15 2.64 18.82
CA ASN A 263 -13.16 3.04 17.83
C ASN A 263 -14.10 1.87 17.51
N ARG A 264 -15.30 1.88 18.11
CA ARG A 264 -16.29 0.79 17.94
C ARG A 264 -16.84 0.69 16.51
N ASN A 265 -16.76 1.77 15.73
CA ASN A 265 -17.21 1.78 14.33
C ASN A 265 -16.27 0.98 13.39
N SER A 266 -15.08 0.60 13.87
CA SER A 266 -14.09 -0.16 13.10
C SER A 266 -13.99 -1.63 13.53
N CYS A 267 -14.95 -2.15 14.32
CA CYS A 267 -14.88 -3.49 14.88
C CYS A 267 -15.22 -4.62 13.89
N LYS A 268 -16.02 -4.38 12.84
CA LYS A 268 -16.61 -5.43 11.98
C LYS A 268 -15.61 -6.46 11.41
N PHE A 269 -14.38 -6.04 11.13
CA PHE A 269 -13.30 -6.89 10.61
C PHE A 269 -12.03 -6.77 11.47
N CYS A 270 -12.20 -6.45 12.75
CA CYS A 270 -11.10 -6.32 13.69
C CYS A 270 -10.79 -7.72 14.26
N PRO A 271 -9.54 -8.22 14.15
CA PRO A 271 -9.20 -9.56 14.66
C PRO A 271 -9.26 -9.64 16.20
N PHE A 272 -9.32 -8.50 16.88
CA PHE A 272 -9.48 -8.46 18.34
C PHE A 272 -10.95 -8.40 18.80
N LEU A 273 -11.92 -8.36 17.90
CA LEU A 273 -13.33 -8.34 18.29
C LEU A 273 -13.66 -9.57 19.15
N ASP A 274 -14.25 -9.33 20.32
CA ASP A 274 -14.65 -10.36 21.28
C ASP A 274 -13.51 -11.27 21.79
N THR A 275 -12.27 -10.78 21.71
CA THR A 275 -11.10 -11.41 22.35
C THR A 275 -10.89 -10.86 23.77
N GLU A 276 -10.11 -11.58 24.57
CA GLU A 276 -9.70 -11.13 25.92
C GLU A 276 -8.96 -9.77 25.91
N TYR A 277 -8.39 -9.39 24.77
CA TYR A 277 -7.62 -8.15 24.61
C TYR A 277 -8.49 -6.92 24.33
N CYS A 278 -9.74 -7.09 23.88
CA CYS A 278 -10.58 -5.98 23.41
C CYS A 278 -12.10 -6.19 23.56
N SER A 279 -12.63 -5.96 24.76
CA SER A 279 -14.09 -5.91 25.08
C SER A 279 -14.73 -4.55 24.77
#